data_AF-A0A2K9LLG4-F1
#
_entry.id   AF-A0A2K9LLG4-F1
#
_cell.length_a   1.000
_cell.length_b   1.000
_cell.length_c   1.000
_cell.angle_alpha   90.00
_cell.angle_beta   90.00
_cell.angle_gamma   90.00
#
_symmetry.space_group_name_H-M   'P 1'
#
loop_
_entity.id
_entity.type
_entity.pdbx_description
1 polymer ?
#
loop_
_entity_poly.entity_id
_entity_poly.type
_entity_poly.pdbx_seq_one_letter_code
_entity_poly.pdbx_strand_id
1 'polypeptide(L)'
;MLGSTAVLADSTIVKVPRENGAVHQEFKNLLNDTLSKFRSGVGRVELTGTASNDQSCNANFYTTGETTFVTMAVNDSNGEFYNEFYIDHPHQSFKKVLFQNLIMNDENVELKVVQRDGGYSIITDGKSLKLSSKARGAESPTCQFSLAQATLHEGETE
;
A
#
# COMPACT_ATOMS: atom_id res chain seq x y z
N MET A 1 1.91 29.00 -34.76
CA MET A 1 1.83 27.64 -34.20
C MET A 1 1.77 27.78 -32.69
N LEU A 2 0.66 27.39 -32.07
CA LEU A 2 0.45 27.51 -30.63
C LEU A 2 1.28 26.42 -29.92
N GLY A 3 2.19 26.87 -29.06
CA GLY A 3 2.99 25.98 -28.21
C GLY A 3 2.09 25.32 -27.17
N SER A 4 2.04 23.99 -27.19
CA SER A 4 1.48 23.21 -26.10
C SER A 4 2.48 23.24 -24.94
N THR A 5 2.23 24.09 -23.95
CA THR A 5 2.82 23.93 -22.63
C THR A 5 2.19 22.69 -22.01
N ALA A 6 2.93 21.59 -21.95
CA ALA A 6 2.57 20.46 -21.11
C ALA A 6 2.43 21.00 -19.68
N VAL A 7 1.20 21.03 -19.17
CA VAL A 7 0.94 21.27 -17.76
C VAL A 7 1.53 20.05 -17.05
N LEU A 8 2.69 20.23 -16.40
CA LEU A 8 3.20 19.25 -15.47
C LEU A 8 2.13 19.13 -14.38
N ALA A 9 1.52 17.96 -14.23
CA ALA A 9 0.59 17.71 -13.14
C ALA A 9 1.27 18.11 -11.82
N ASP A 10 0.65 19.01 -11.07
CA ASP A 10 1.22 19.56 -9.85
C ASP A 10 1.09 18.52 -8.74
N SER A 11 2.14 17.72 -8.55
CA SER A 11 2.14 16.71 -7.50
C SER A 11 2.43 17.38 -6.15
N THR A 12 1.47 17.31 -5.22
CA THR A 12 1.67 17.76 -3.85
C THR A 12 2.31 16.64 -3.04
N ILE A 13 3.49 16.90 -2.47
CA ILE A 13 4.20 15.94 -1.62
C ILE A 13 4.15 16.40 -0.16
N VAL A 14 3.52 15.59 0.69
CA VAL A 14 3.45 15.79 2.14
C VAL A 14 4.34 14.76 2.82
N LYS A 15 5.23 15.22 3.71
CA LYS A 15 6.04 14.32 4.54
C LYS A 15 5.20 13.79 5.68
N VAL A 16 5.11 12.47 5.82
CA VAL A 16 4.46 11.83 6.96
C VAL A 16 5.43 11.85 8.15
N PRO A 17 5.03 12.30 9.35
CA PRO A 17 5.88 12.33 10.53
C PRO A 17 6.40 10.94 10.92
N ARG A 18 7.68 10.83 11.29
CA ARG A 18 8.30 9.58 11.75
C ARG A 18 7.93 9.29 13.21
N GLU A 19 6.66 9.08 13.44
CA GLU A 19 6.06 8.76 14.73
C GLU A 19 5.14 7.54 14.59
N ASN A 20 4.97 6.80 15.69
CA ASN A 20 4.17 5.58 15.67
C ASN A 20 2.72 5.91 15.34
N GLY A 21 2.15 5.20 14.36
CA GLY A 21 0.76 5.33 13.94
C GLY A 21 0.52 6.37 12.83
N ALA A 22 1.48 7.25 12.52
CA ALA A 22 1.28 8.27 11.50
C ALA A 22 1.07 7.67 10.11
N VAL A 23 1.86 6.65 9.74
CA VAL A 23 1.74 6.00 8.42
C VAL A 23 0.47 5.17 8.36
N HIS A 24 0.12 4.51 9.47
CA HIS A 24 -1.13 3.74 9.56
C HIS A 24 -2.37 4.65 9.44
N GLN A 25 -2.34 5.83 10.05
CA GLN A 25 -3.44 6.78 9.93
C GLN A 25 -3.64 7.23 8.47
N GLU A 26 -2.55 7.54 7.75
CA GLU A 26 -2.65 7.88 6.32
C GLU A 26 -3.21 6.71 5.50
N PHE A 27 -2.75 5.49 5.77
CA PHE A 27 -3.32 4.30 5.13
C PHE A 27 -4.83 4.13 5.39
N LYS A 28 -5.27 4.33 6.64
CA LYS A 28 -6.69 4.26 6.99
C LYS A 28 -7.50 5.33 6.29
N ASN A 29 -6.95 6.54 6.12
CA ASN A 29 -7.59 7.60 5.36
C ASN A 29 -7.73 7.21 3.88
N LEU A 30 -6.67 6.65 3.28
CA LEU A 30 -6.67 6.21 1.88
C LEU A 30 -7.70 5.12 1.59
N LEU A 31 -7.87 4.17 2.51
CA LEU A 31 -8.81 3.06 2.35
C LEU A 31 -10.06 3.18 3.21
N ASN A 32 -10.43 4.38 3.65
CA ASN A 32 -11.54 4.60 4.58
C ASN A 32 -12.85 3.96 4.09
N ASP A 33 -13.18 4.10 2.81
CA ASP A 33 -14.41 3.52 2.22
C ASP A 33 -14.43 1.99 2.26
N THR A 34 -13.25 1.36 2.30
CA THR A 34 -13.11 -0.09 2.42
C THR A 34 -13.08 -0.51 3.89
N LEU A 35 -12.24 0.13 4.72
CA LEU A 35 -11.99 -0.26 6.10
C LEU A 35 -13.14 0.11 7.05
N SER A 36 -13.89 1.18 6.78
CA SER A 36 -15.06 1.58 7.58
C SER A 36 -16.20 0.56 7.56
N LYS A 37 -16.14 -0.43 6.68
CA LYS A 37 -17.09 -1.55 6.63
C LYS A 37 -16.87 -2.55 7.77
N PHE A 38 -15.70 -2.56 8.41
CA PHE A 38 -15.45 -3.36 9.60
C PHE A 38 -16.08 -2.72 10.83
N ARG A 39 -17.06 -3.40 11.45
CA ARG A 39 -17.81 -2.84 12.58
C ARG A 39 -16.95 -2.70 13.83
N SER A 40 -16.03 -3.64 14.03
CA SER A 40 -15.10 -3.63 15.17
C SER A 40 -13.88 -2.74 14.93
N GLY A 41 -13.69 -2.24 13.71
CA GLY A 41 -12.42 -1.64 13.27
C GLY A 41 -11.28 -2.65 13.11
N VAL A 42 -11.59 -3.95 13.15
CA VAL A 42 -10.66 -5.06 13.00
C VAL A 42 -11.13 -5.99 11.89
N GLY A 43 -10.22 -6.39 11.01
CA GLY A 43 -10.52 -7.38 9.99
C GLY A 43 -9.46 -7.48 8.91
N ARG A 44 -9.69 -8.38 7.97
CA ARG A 44 -8.82 -8.61 6.82
C ARG A 44 -9.48 -8.15 5.53
N VAL A 45 -8.78 -7.31 4.78
CA VAL A 45 -9.09 -7.03 3.37
C VAL A 45 -8.25 -7.95 2.50
N GLU A 46 -8.91 -8.84 1.78
CA GLU A 46 -8.29 -9.70 0.78
C GLU A 46 -8.49 -9.11 -0.61
N LEU A 47 -7.39 -8.93 -1.33
CA LEU A 47 -7.36 -8.46 -2.71
C LEU A 47 -6.71 -9.51 -3.60
N THR A 48 -7.41 -9.87 -4.67
CA THR A 48 -6.86 -10.70 -5.75
C THR A 48 -6.81 -9.86 -7.02
N GLY A 49 -5.69 -9.91 -7.73
CA GLY A 49 -5.44 -9.08 -8.90
C GLY A 49 -4.29 -9.63 -9.73
N THR A 50 -3.65 -8.74 -10.49
CA THR A 50 -2.55 -9.08 -11.39
C THR A 50 -1.30 -8.29 -11.06
N ALA A 51 -0.14 -8.93 -11.14
CA ALA A 51 1.16 -8.30 -11.10
C ALA A 51 1.54 -7.71 -12.46
N SER A 52 2.56 -6.85 -12.50
CA SER A 52 3.05 -6.18 -13.72
C SER A 52 3.57 -7.13 -14.82
N ASN A 53 3.81 -8.40 -14.50
CA ASN A 53 4.19 -9.48 -15.42
C ASN A 53 3.00 -10.40 -15.78
N ASP A 54 1.76 -9.90 -15.61
CA ASP A 54 0.50 -10.60 -15.86
C ASP A 54 0.26 -11.87 -15.01
N GLN A 55 1.05 -12.05 -13.95
CA GLN A 55 0.86 -13.16 -13.01
C GLN A 55 -0.21 -12.85 -11.97
N SER A 56 -0.79 -13.90 -11.39
CA SER A 56 -1.75 -13.75 -10.29
C SER A 56 -1.06 -13.17 -9.06
N CYS A 57 -1.71 -12.18 -8.46
CA CYS A 57 -1.26 -11.56 -7.23
C CYS A 57 -2.35 -11.56 -6.17
N ASN A 58 -1.97 -11.93 -4.95
CA ASN A 58 -2.83 -11.85 -3.78
C ASN A 58 -2.19 -10.94 -2.73
N ALA A 59 -2.99 -10.06 -2.13
CA ALA A 59 -2.57 -9.27 -1.00
C ALA A 59 -3.63 -9.31 0.10
N ASN A 60 -3.18 -9.41 1.35
CA ASN A 60 -4.03 -9.33 2.52
C ASN A 60 -3.58 -8.16 3.38
N PHE A 61 -4.54 -7.38 3.86
CA PHE A 61 -4.34 -6.29 4.81
C PHE A 61 -5.11 -6.63 6.09
N TYR A 62 -4.41 -7.14 7.09
CA TYR A 62 -4.94 -7.44 8.41
C TYR A 62 -4.87 -6.16 9.23
N THR A 63 -6.00 -5.46 9.33
CA THR A 63 -6.08 -4.15 9.99
C THR A 63 -6.64 -4.28 11.41
N THR A 64 -6.10 -3.46 12.30
CA THR A 64 -6.57 -3.30 13.68
C THR A 64 -6.72 -1.80 13.98
N GLY A 65 -7.06 -1.46 15.22
CA GLY A 65 -7.03 -0.07 15.67
C GLY A 65 -5.65 0.60 15.54
N GLU A 66 -4.57 -0.16 15.73
CA GLU A 66 -3.23 0.39 15.95
C GLU A 66 -2.25 0.11 14.80
N THR A 67 -2.44 -0.98 14.05
CA THR A 67 -1.52 -1.42 13.00
C THR A 67 -2.25 -2.11 11.84
N THR A 68 -1.59 -2.17 10.69
CA THR A 68 -1.99 -3.04 9.58
C THR A 68 -0.80 -3.90 9.15
N PHE A 69 -0.95 -5.22 9.27
CA PHE A 69 -0.04 -6.21 8.71
C PHE A 69 -0.43 -6.54 7.28
N VAL A 70 0.56 -6.64 6.38
CA VAL A 70 0.35 -6.86 4.96
C VAL A 70 1.13 -8.09 4.52
N THR A 71 0.47 -9.00 3.83
CA THR A 71 1.10 -10.08 3.07
C THR A 71 0.87 -9.85 1.58
N MET A 72 1.87 -10.09 0.75
CA MET A 72 1.80 -9.97 -0.70
C MET A 72 2.46 -11.17 -1.35
N ALA A 73 1.72 -11.87 -2.20
CA ALA A 73 2.19 -13.04 -2.94
C ALA A 73 1.98 -12.85 -4.45
N VAL A 74 2.99 -13.16 -5.25
CA VAL A 74 2.88 -13.25 -6.72
C VAL A 74 3.34 -14.62 -7.15
N ASN A 75 2.42 -15.36 -7.78
CA ASN A 75 2.73 -16.67 -8.33
C ASN A 75 3.42 -16.48 -9.69
N ASP A 76 4.73 -16.30 -9.69
CA ASP A 76 5.51 -16.24 -10.93
C ASP A 76 6.04 -17.63 -11.31
N SER A 77 5.91 -17.94 -12.60
CA SER A 77 6.53 -19.05 -13.30
C SER A 77 8.04 -19.23 -13.04
N ASN A 78 8.76 -18.17 -12.66
CA ASN A 78 10.20 -18.20 -12.34
C ASN A 78 10.52 -18.29 -10.83
N GLY A 79 9.50 -18.43 -9.98
CA GLY A 79 9.62 -18.53 -8.52
C GLY A 79 8.60 -17.63 -7.81
N GLU A 80 8.00 -18.12 -6.72
CA GLU A 80 7.01 -17.37 -5.97
C GLU A 80 7.66 -16.16 -5.27
N PHE A 81 7.14 -14.96 -5.51
CA PHE A 81 7.46 -13.80 -4.67
C PHE A 81 6.51 -13.80 -3.48
N TYR A 82 7.07 -13.72 -2.29
CA TYR A 82 6.32 -13.49 -1.06
C TYR A 82 6.98 -12.40 -0.24
N ASN A 83 6.20 -11.45 0.26
CA ASN A 83 6.68 -10.47 1.21
C ASN A 83 5.62 -10.16 2.26
N GLU A 84 6.09 -9.87 3.47
CA GLU A 84 5.26 -9.50 4.61
C GLU A 84 5.85 -8.26 5.30
N PHE A 85 5.00 -7.33 5.71
CA PHE A 85 5.45 -6.11 6.38
C PHE A 85 4.29 -5.42 7.10
N TYR A 86 4.62 -4.58 8.08
CA TYR A 86 3.67 -3.67 8.69
C TYR A 86 3.68 -2.32 7.99
N ILE A 87 2.50 -1.73 7.82
CA ILE A 87 2.37 -0.33 7.37
C ILE A 87 2.84 0.62 8.48
N ASP A 88 2.56 0.28 9.73
CA ASP A 88 3.09 0.94 10.92
C ASP A 88 2.95 -0.02 12.10
N HIS A 89 3.77 0.11 13.15
CA HIS A 89 3.69 -0.76 14.32
C HIS A 89 4.02 0.01 15.60
N PRO A 90 3.33 -0.22 16.74
CA PRO A 90 3.57 0.50 18.00
C PRO A 90 5.01 0.44 18.53
N HIS A 91 5.78 -0.55 18.07
CA HIS A 91 7.18 -0.76 18.43
C HIS A 91 8.14 -0.59 17.24
N GLN A 92 7.69 0.06 16.16
CA GLN A 92 8.48 0.26 14.96
C GLN A 92 9.72 1.12 15.23
N SER A 93 10.87 0.69 14.69
CA SER A 93 12.09 1.49 14.72
C SER A 93 12.23 2.32 13.44
N PHE A 94 12.26 3.64 13.57
CA PHE A 94 12.47 4.55 12.44
C PHE A 94 13.92 4.61 11.94
N LYS A 95 14.87 3.91 12.58
CA LYS A 95 16.29 3.92 12.18
C LYS A 95 16.52 3.45 10.74
N LYS A 96 15.65 2.57 10.23
CA LYS A 96 15.72 2.05 8.87
C LYS A 96 14.95 2.90 7.87
N VAL A 97 14.03 3.76 8.32
CA VAL A 97 13.16 4.58 7.45
C VAL A 97 13.95 5.77 6.91
N LEU A 98 14.06 5.84 5.58
CA LEU A 98 14.70 6.94 4.87
C LEU A 98 13.69 8.06 4.58
N PHE A 99 12.47 7.71 4.16
CA PHE A 99 11.40 8.67 3.92
C PHE A 99 10.04 7.98 3.94
N GLN A 100 9.02 8.76 4.27
CA GLN A 100 7.62 8.35 4.34
C GLN A 100 6.80 9.55 3.91
N ASN A 101 6.15 9.43 2.75
CA ASN A 101 5.50 10.54 2.07
C ASN A 101 4.09 10.13 1.65
N LEU A 102 3.18 11.11 1.69
CA LEU A 102 1.91 11.09 0.99
C LEU A 102 2.05 11.98 -0.24
N ILE A 103 1.90 11.40 -1.43
CA ILE A 103 2.06 12.08 -2.71
C ILE A 103 0.69 12.12 -3.38
N MET A 104 0.16 13.31 -3.60
CA MET A 104 -1.15 13.52 -4.22
C MET A 104 -0.94 14.10 -5.61
N ASN A 105 -1.60 13.54 -6.61
CA ASN A 105 -1.72 14.12 -7.94
C ASN A 105 -3.21 14.13 -8.35
N ASP A 106 -3.48 14.61 -9.57
CA ASP A 106 -4.86 14.77 -10.06
C ASP A 106 -5.64 13.44 -10.18
N GLU A 107 -4.94 12.31 -10.27
CA GLU A 107 -5.52 11.00 -10.56
C GLU A 107 -5.53 10.05 -9.37
N ASN A 108 -4.56 10.16 -8.46
CA ASN A 108 -4.34 9.21 -7.38
C ASN A 108 -3.57 9.81 -6.21
N VAL A 109 -3.60 9.08 -5.10
CA VAL A 109 -2.79 9.32 -3.92
C VAL A 109 -1.88 8.13 -3.66
N GLU A 110 -0.59 8.39 -3.43
CA GLU A 110 0.45 7.42 -3.10
C GLU A 110 0.92 7.60 -1.65
N LEU A 111 0.81 6.55 -0.84
CA LEU A 111 1.55 6.40 0.41
C LEU A 111 2.84 5.63 0.12
N LYS A 112 3.98 6.30 0.24
CA LYS A 112 5.30 5.73 -0.07
C LYS A 112 6.18 5.70 1.17
N VAL A 113 6.65 4.52 1.53
CA VAL A 113 7.64 4.33 2.60
C VAL A 113 8.88 3.67 2.03
N VAL A 114 10.02 4.34 2.17
CA VAL A 114 11.31 3.81 1.75
C VAL A 114 12.21 3.60 2.94
N GLN A 115 12.81 2.43 2.97
CA GLN A 115 13.70 1.96 4.02
C GLN A 115 15.08 1.65 3.42
N ARG A 116 16.11 1.56 4.26
CA ARG A 116 17.48 1.26 3.83
C ARG A 116 17.58 -0.02 3.00
N ASP A 117 16.82 -1.04 3.36
CA ASP A 117 16.88 -2.38 2.77
C ASP A 117 15.59 -2.75 2.01
N GLY A 118 14.71 -1.79 1.73
CA GLY A 118 13.41 -2.08 1.11
C GLY A 118 12.43 -0.92 1.14
N GLY A 119 11.15 -1.24 1.17
CA GLY A 119 10.07 -0.26 1.24
C GLY A 119 8.82 -0.75 0.54
N TYR A 120 7.79 0.07 0.57
CA TYR A 120 6.54 -0.21 -0.10
C TYR A 120 5.89 1.08 -0.60
N SER A 121 4.98 0.92 -1.55
CA SER A 121 4.14 1.98 -2.07
C SER A 121 2.71 1.46 -2.23
N ILE A 122 1.74 2.24 -1.75
CA ILE A 122 0.32 1.98 -1.89
C ILE A 122 -0.26 3.16 -2.64
N ILE A 123 -0.78 2.93 -3.85
CA ILE A 123 -1.36 3.96 -4.70
C ILE A 123 -2.84 3.63 -4.88
N THR A 124 -3.73 4.61 -4.71
CA THR A 124 -5.16 4.43 -4.95
C THR A 124 -5.83 5.67 -5.52
N ASP A 125 -6.84 5.43 -6.34
CA ASP A 125 -7.82 6.41 -6.85
C ASP A 125 -9.21 6.22 -6.20
N GLY A 126 -9.28 5.40 -5.14
CA GLY A 126 -10.53 5.01 -4.46
C GLY A 126 -11.30 3.87 -5.16
N LYS A 127 -10.93 3.47 -6.37
CA LYS A 127 -11.55 2.35 -7.11
C LYS A 127 -10.60 1.18 -7.33
N SER A 128 -9.32 1.50 -7.51
CA SER A 128 -8.22 0.59 -7.72
C SER A 128 -7.14 0.82 -6.66
N LEU A 129 -6.36 -0.22 -6.40
CA LEU A 129 -5.20 -0.14 -5.54
C LEU A 129 -4.01 -0.77 -6.25
N LYS A 130 -2.88 -0.06 -6.26
CA LYS A 130 -1.58 -0.61 -6.65
C LYS A 130 -0.72 -0.79 -5.40
N LEU A 131 -0.17 -1.98 -5.23
CA LEU A 131 0.76 -2.30 -4.16
C LEU A 131 2.10 -2.68 -4.77
N SER A 132 3.14 -1.95 -4.40
CA SER A 132 4.52 -2.33 -4.69
C SER A 132 5.23 -2.61 -3.38
N SER A 133 6.00 -3.69 -3.32
CA SER A 133 6.81 -4.01 -2.15
C SER A 133 8.20 -4.47 -2.56
N LYS A 134 9.21 -3.87 -1.94
CA LYS A 134 10.63 -4.14 -2.22
C LYS A 134 11.28 -4.82 -1.03
N ALA A 135 11.77 -6.04 -1.27
CA ALA A 135 12.72 -6.71 -0.40
C ALA A 135 14.17 -6.52 -0.91
N ARG A 136 15.15 -6.70 -0.03
CA ARG A 136 16.57 -6.54 -0.35
C ARG A 136 17.00 -7.55 -1.42
N GLY A 137 17.49 -7.06 -2.56
CA GLY A 137 18.09 -7.90 -3.61
C GLY A 137 17.09 -8.55 -4.57
N ALA A 138 15.78 -8.26 -4.45
CA ALA A 138 14.75 -8.76 -5.34
C ALA A 138 14.16 -7.62 -6.21
N GLU A 139 13.73 -7.96 -7.42
CA GLU A 139 12.86 -7.09 -8.21
C GLU A 139 11.51 -6.95 -7.49
N SER A 140 10.97 -5.74 -7.45
CA SER A 140 9.76 -5.42 -6.68
C SER A 140 8.55 -5.55 -7.59
N PRO A 141 7.71 -6.58 -7.42
CA PRO A 141 6.49 -6.64 -8.21
C PRO A 141 5.58 -5.47 -7.82
N THR A 142 4.80 -5.02 -8.80
CA THR A 142 3.68 -4.12 -8.55
C THR A 142 2.41 -4.88 -8.89
N CYS A 143 1.54 -5.05 -7.90
CA CYS A 143 0.23 -5.65 -8.09
C CYS A 143 -0.83 -4.58 -8.21
N GLN A 144 -1.81 -4.83 -9.07
CA GLN A 144 -2.97 -3.99 -9.27
C GLN A 144 -4.24 -4.75 -8.94
N PHE A 145 -5.12 -4.12 -8.16
CA PHE A 145 -6.34 -4.69 -7.65
C PHE A 145 -7.53 -3.78 -7.95
N SER A 146 -8.71 -4.37 -8.10
CA SER A 146 -9.98 -3.65 -8.02
C SER A 146 -10.49 -3.67 -6.58
N LEU A 147 -10.74 -2.51 -5.99
CA LEU A 147 -11.30 -2.44 -4.63
C LEU A 147 -12.75 -2.93 -4.58
N ALA A 148 -13.46 -2.91 -5.71
CA ALA A 148 -14.81 -3.49 -5.82
C ALA A 148 -14.81 -5.03 -5.70
N GLN A 149 -13.67 -5.68 -5.94
CA GLN A 149 -13.48 -7.13 -5.80
C GLN A 149 -12.86 -7.52 -4.45
N ALA A 150 -12.69 -6.55 -3.54
CA ALA A 150 -12.16 -6.83 -2.21
C ALA A 150 -13.11 -7.75 -1.43
N THR A 151 -12.54 -8.81 -0.84
CA THR A 151 -13.27 -9.66 0.11
C THR A 151 -12.91 -9.21 1.52
N LEU A 152 -13.94 -8.99 2.34
CA LEU A 152 -13.81 -8.45 3.69
C LEU A 152 -14.13 -9.53 4.72
N HIS A 153 -13.21 -9.77 5.63
CA HIS A 153 -13.34 -10.78 6.68
C HIS A 153 -13.29 -10.08 8.05
N GLU A 154 -14.46 -9.93 8.69
CA GLU A 154 -14.58 -9.23 9.99
C GLU A 154 -13.89 -10.02 11.11
N GLY A 155 -13.08 -9.34 11.92
CA GLY A 155 -12.44 -9.92 13.10
C GLY A 155 -11.24 -10.83 12.82
N GLU A 156 -10.89 -11.10 11.57
CA GLU A 156 -9.66 -11.82 11.22
C GLU A 156 -8.44 -10.91 11.39
N THR A 157 -7.46 -11.38 12.16
CA THR A 157 -6.16 -10.75 12.39
C THR A 157 -5.04 -11.71 12.00
N GLU A 158 -3.81 -11.19 11.90
CA GLU A 158 -2.59 -12.01 11.90
C GLU A 158 -2.53 -12.91 13.14
#